data_AF-A0A1X0J0I3-F1
#
_entry.id   AF-A0A1X0J0I3-F1
#
_cell.length_a   1.000
_cell.length_b   1.000
_cell.length_c   1.000
_cell.angle_alpha   90.00
_cell.angle_beta   90.00
_cell.angle_gamma   90.00
#
_symmetry.space_group_name_H-M   'P 1'
#
loop_
_entity.id
_entity.type
_entity.pdbx_description
1 polymer ?
#
loop_
_entity_poly.entity_id
_entity_poly.type
_entity_poly.pdbx_seq_one_letter_code
_entity_poly.pdbx_strand_id
1 'polypeptide(L)' 'MAFQAKHPGRCSACGERIVQGEHVRYEDAFLVHDDCPADIDPERPGRQERKCPDCYTIHAGECF' A
#
# COMPACT_ATOMS: atom_id res chain seq x y z
N MET A 1 15.43 -2.50 -11.14
CA MET A 1 16.35 -1.99 -10.10
C MET A 1 15.52 -1.36 -9.01
N ALA A 2 15.82 -1.66 -7.74
CA ALA A 2 15.18 -1.05 -6.58
C ALA A 2 15.93 0.19 -6.12
N PHE A 3 15.22 1.13 -5.49
CA PHE A 3 15.78 2.34 -4.90
C PHE A 3 15.04 2.67 -3.60
N GLN A 4 15.68 3.45 -2.72
CA GLN A 4 15.02 3.89 -1.49
C GLN A 4 14.05 5.03 -1.77
N ALA A 5 12.81 4.89 -1.29
CA ALA A 5 11.81 5.92 -1.34
C ALA A 5 12.28 7.14 -0.54
N LYS A 6 12.48 8.28 -1.22
CA LYS A 6 12.83 9.56 -0.56
C LYS A 6 11.61 10.27 0.03
N HIS A 7 10.43 9.96 -0.48
CA HIS A 7 9.16 10.53 -0.05
C HIS A 7 8.17 9.41 0.22
N PRO A 8 7.23 9.60 1.17
CA PRO A 8 6.17 8.64 1.38
C PRO A 8 5.31 8.49 0.12
N GLY A 9 4.91 7.26 -0.18
CA GLY A 9 4.13 6.91 -1.35
C GLY A 9 3.10 5.84 -1.05
N ARG A 10 2.53 5.25 -2.09
CA ARG A 10 1.62 4.11 -1.98
C ARG A 10 2.06 3.03 -2.94
N CYS A 11 2.18 1.80 -2.43
CA CYS A 11 2.48 0.65 -3.26
C CYS A 11 1.23 0.30 -4.08
N SER A 12 1.36 0.29 -5.39
CA SER A 12 0.26 -0.07 -6.30
C SER A 12 -0.08 -1.56 -6.26
N ALA A 13 0.83 -2.42 -5.80
CA ALA A 13 0.60 -3.86 -5.68
C ALA A 13 -0.13 -4.22 -4.37
N CYS A 14 0.36 -3.78 -3.20
CA CYS A 14 -0.27 -4.13 -1.92
C CYS A 14 -1.24 -3.09 -1.36
N GLY A 15 -1.32 -1.92 -1.98
CA GLY A 15 -2.14 -0.80 -1.51
C GLY A 15 -1.67 -0.17 -0.19
N GLU A 16 -0.59 -0.68 0.42
CA GLU A 16 -0.01 -0.13 1.64
C GLU A 16 0.80 1.15 1.38
N ARG A 17 1.03 1.90 2.45
CA ARG A 17 1.85 3.10 2.40
C ARG A 17 3.32 2.70 2.35
N ILE A 18 4.02 3.24 1.37
CA ILE A 18 5.49 3.23 1.30
C ILE A 18 6.00 4.33 2.22
N VAL A 19 6.87 4.01 3.18
CA VAL A 19 7.52 5.03 4.01
C VAL A 19 8.90 5.41 3.49
N GLN A 20 9.41 6.57 3.91
CA GLN A 20 10.74 7.02 3.53
C GLN A 20 11.79 6.01 4.00
N GLY A 21 12.71 5.64 3.12
CA GLY A 21 13.78 4.67 3.37
C GLY A 21 13.45 3.24 2.96
N GLU A 22 12.20 2.93 2.64
CA GLU A 22 11.85 1.60 2.10
C GLU A 22 12.32 1.42 0.65
N HIS A 23 12.69 0.18 0.32
CA HIS A 23 13.10 -0.17 -1.03
C HIS A 23 11.88 -0.38 -1.91
N VAL A 24 11.83 0.38 -2.99
CA VAL A 24 10.76 0.38 -3.98
C VAL A 24 11.35 0.22 -5.37
N ARG A 25 10.53 -0.27 -6.29
CA ARG A 25 10.84 -0.35 -7.72
C ARG A 25 9.69 0.26 -8.50
N TYR A 26 10.02 0.77 -9.69
CA TYR A 26 8.99 1.10 -10.67
C TYR A 26 8.66 -0.16 -11.47
N GLU A 27 7.39 -0.53 -11.50
CA GLU A 27 6.81 -1.44 -12.48
C GLU A 27 5.95 -0.63 -13.44
N ASP A 28 6.37 -0.54 -14.69
CA ASP A 28 5.85 0.41 -15.68
C ASP A 28 5.88 1.85 -15.16
N ALA A 29 4.72 2.40 -14.80
CA ALA A 29 4.54 3.74 -14.24
C ALA A 29 4.12 3.72 -12.76
N PHE A 30 4.09 2.54 -12.15
CA PHE A 30 3.59 2.33 -10.79
C PHE A 30 4.72 2.08 -9.80
N LEU A 31 4.57 2.62 -8.61
CA LEU A 31 5.53 2.43 -7.51
C LEU A 31 5.12 1.19 -6.72
N VAL A 32 6.02 0.23 -6.58
CA VAL A 32 5.78 -0.99 -5.79
C VAL A 32 6.93 -1.25 -4.84
N HIS A 33 6.67 -1.90 -3.69
CA HIS A 33 7.76 -2.36 -2.81
C HIS A 33 8.64 -3.36 -3.57
N ASP A 34 9.94 -3.36 -3.29
CA ASP A 34 10.85 -4.34 -3.88
C ASP A 34 10.53 -5.76 -3.39
N ASP A 35 10.32 -5.90 -2.07
CA ASP A 35 9.90 -7.15 -1.41
C ASP A 35 8.37 -7.27 -1.32
N CYS A 36 7.62 -6.67 -2.25
CA CYS A 36 6.17 -6.84 -2.25
C CYS A 36 5.83 -8.32 -2.50
N PRO A 37 5.04 -8.99 -1.64
CA PRO A 37 4.64 -10.37 -1.91
C PRO A 37 3.96 -10.43 -3.28
N ALA A 38 4.41 -11.30 -4.18
CA ALA A 38 3.74 -11.50 -5.47
C ALA A 38 2.30 -12.02 -5.31
N ASP A 39 1.98 -12.56 -4.13
CA ASP A 39 0.70 -13.13 -3.73
C ASP A 39 -0.19 -12.12 -2.97
N ILE A 40 -0.01 -10.81 -3.21
CA ILE A 40 -1.04 -9.85 -2.78
C ILE A 40 -2.22 -10.03 -3.73
N ASP A 41 -3.12 -10.91 -3.32
CA ASP A 41 -4.46 -11.08 -3.84
C ASP A 41 -5.05 -9.70 -4.17
N PRO A 42 -5.30 -9.37 -5.45
CA PRO A 42 -5.88 -8.09 -5.84
C PRO A 42 -7.32 -7.93 -5.30
N GLU A 43 -7.92 -9.02 -4.82
CA GLU A 43 -9.20 -9.00 -4.11
C GLU A 43 -9.05 -8.70 -2.60
N ARG A 44 -7.82 -8.73 -2.05
CA ARG A 44 -7.59 -8.33 -0.67
C ARG A 44 -7.65 -6.81 -0.58
N PRO A 45 -8.65 -6.26 0.13
CA PRO A 45 -8.72 -4.83 0.34
C PRO A 45 -7.43 -4.37 1.02
N GLY A 46 -6.73 -3.43 0.38
CA GLY A 46 -5.61 -2.73 0.99
C GLY A 46 -6.05 -2.11 2.32
N ARG A 47 -5.11 -1.63 3.15
CA ARG A 47 -5.47 -1.00 4.44
C ARG A 47 -6.50 0.14 4.30
N GLN A 48 -6.57 0.74 3.11
CA GLN A 48 -7.52 1.78 2.72
C GLN A 48 -8.88 1.27 2.25
N GLU A 49 -9.09 -0.04 2.16
CA GLU A 49 -10.33 -0.69 1.73
C GLU A 49 -10.88 -1.61 2.82
N ARG A 50 -10.10 -1.83 3.89
CA ARG A 50 -10.58 -2.53 5.09
C ARG A 50 -11.65 -1.68 5.77
N LYS A 51 -12.85 -2.23 5.88
CA LYS A 51 -13.95 -1.65 6.65
C LYS A 51 -13.57 -1.62 8.13
N CYS A 52 -13.81 -0.49 8.83
CA CYS A 52 -13.69 -0.42 10.30
C CYS A 52 -14.64 -1.49 10.90
N PRO A 53 -14.18 -2.33 11.84
CA PRO A 53 -15.03 -3.35 12.46
C PRO A 53 -16.15 -2.75 13.31
N ASP A 54 -16.04 -1.47 13.66
CA ASP A 54 -17.00 -0.74 14.50
C ASP A 54 -18.16 -0.16 13.68
N CYS A 55 -17.87 0.60 12.61
CA CYS A 55 -18.89 1.27 11.78
C CYS A 55 -19.11 0.66 10.39
N TYR A 56 -18.35 -0.38 10.01
CA TYR A 56 -18.42 -1.08 8.72
C TYR A 56 -18.20 -0.18 7.47
N THR A 57 -17.67 1.04 7.65
CA THR A 57 -17.30 1.94 6.55
C THR A 57 -15.79 1.97 6.33
N ILE A 58 -15.36 2.46 5.16
CA ILE A 58 -13.95 2.60 4.80
C ILE A 58 -13.52 4.03 5.14
N HIS A 59 -12.64 4.19 6.14
CA HIS A 59 -12.12 5.49 6.53
C HIS A 59 -10.71 5.36 7.15
N ALA A 60 -9.94 6.44 7.08
CA ALA A 60 -8.53 6.47 7.49
C ALA A 60 -8.33 6.73 9.00
N GLY A 61 -9.21 6.21 9.87
CA GLY A 61 -9.06 6.39 11.31
C GLY A 61 -10.36 6.47 12.09
N GLU A 62 -10.93 7.67 12.22
CA GLU A 62 -12.02 7.95 13.15
C GLU A 62 -13.35 7.35 12.63
N CYS A 63 -13.95 6.42 13.38
CA CYS A 63 -15.31 5.92 13.10
C CYS A 63 -16.28 6.99 13.70
N PHE A 64 -17.08 7.65 12.85
CA PHE A 64 -18.09 8.66 13.24
C PHE A 64 -19.46 8.02 13.45
#